data_AF-A0A968KH80-F1
#
_entry.id   AF-A0A968KH80-F1
#
_cell.length_a   1.000
_cell.length_b   1.000
_cell.length_c   1.000
_cell.angle_alpha   90.00
_cell.angle_beta   90.00
_cell.angle_gamma   90.00
#
_symmetry.space_group_name_H-M   'P 1'
#
loop_
_entity.id
_entity.type
_entity.pdbx_description
1 polymer ?
#
loop_
_entity_poly.entity_id
_entity_poly.type
_entity_poly.pdbx_seq_one_letter_code
_entity_poly.pdbx_strand_id
1 'polypeptide(L)' 'MIRKTDPQAVAPYLKDASNYSGGAAEEVVLPESTGELVEYLRSSDQPVTVAGAGTGVTASR' A
#
# COMPACT_ATOMS: atom_id res chain seq x y z
N MET A 1 11.68 -4.05 -7.92
CA MET A 1 10.40 -3.48 -7.46
C MET A 1 9.23 -4.20 -8.11
N ILE A 2 8.41 -4.88 -7.31
CA ILE A 2 7.20 -5.56 -7.77
C ILE A 2 6.00 -4.62 -7.67
N ARG A 3 5.17 -4.57 -8.71
CA ARG A 3 3.93 -3.78 -8.75
C ARG A 3 2.72 -4.67 -8.96
N LYS A 4 1.67 -4.44 -8.16
CA LYS A 4 0.39 -5.13 -8.26
C LYS A 4 -0.70 -4.12 -8.59
N THR A 5 -1.33 -4.29 -9.74
CA THR A 5 -2.48 -3.49 -10.19
C THR A 5 -3.75 -4.32 -10.33
N ASP A 6 -3.63 -5.65 -10.26
CA ASP A 6 -4.79 -6.53 -10.25
C ASP A 6 -5.65 -6.26 -9.00
N PRO A 7 -6.97 -6.01 -9.14
CA PRO A 7 -7.82 -5.68 -8.00
C PRO A 7 -7.85 -6.74 -6.89
N GLN A 8 -7.73 -8.04 -7.23
CA GLN A 8 -7.68 -9.11 -6.23
C GLN A 8 -6.36 -9.11 -5.48
N ALA A 9 -5.27 -8.73 -6.15
CA ALA A 9 -3.96 -8.58 -5.53
C ALA A 9 -3.85 -7.32 -4.64
N VAL A 10 -4.61 -6.25 -4.95
CA VAL A 10 -4.67 -5.00 -4.18
C VAL A 10 -5.63 -5.10 -2.99
N ALA A 11 -6.76 -5.78 -3.14
CA ALA A 11 -7.83 -5.84 -2.13
C ALA A 11 -7.37 -6.17 -0.69
N PRO A 12 -6.39 -7.08 -0.45
CA PRO A 12 -5.91 -7.37 0.90
C PRO A 12 -5.26 -6.17 1.62
N TYR A 13 -4.75 -5.19 0.89
CA TYR A 13 -4.06 -4.01 1.44
C TYR A 13 -5.01 -2.83 1.70
N LEU A 14 -6.29 -2.97 1.37
CA LEU A 14 -7.30 -1.90 1.52
C LEU A 14 -8.04 -1.95 2.86
N LYS A 15 -7.70 -2.92 3.73
CA LYS A 15 -8.34 -3.13 5.04
C LYS A 15 -7.31 -3.47 6.09
N ASP A 16 -7.62 -3.08 7.31
CA ASP A 16 -6.91 -3.46 8.53
C ASP A 16 -7.90 -4.04 9.55
N ALA A 17 -7.44 -4.35 10.76
CA ALA A 17 -8.25 -4.90 11.84
C ALA A 17 -9.37 -3.95 12.35
N SER A 18 -9.40 -2.69 11.92
CA SER A 18 -10.49 -1.75 12.24
C SER A 18 -11.80 -2.07 11.52
N ASN A 19 -11.74 -2.86 10.43
CA ASN A 19 -12.83 -3.07 9.50
C ASN A 19 -13.37 -1.80 8.83
N TYR A 20 -12.60 -0.71 8.79
CA TYR A 20 -12.98 0.49 8.05
C TYR A 20 -13.21 0.18 6.57
N SER A 21 -14.42 0.46 6.09
CA SER A 21 -14.80 0.30 4.69
C SER A 21 -14.59 1.63 3.96
N GLY A 22 -13.48 1.76 3.25
CA GLY A 22 -13.18 2.95 2.45
C GLY A 22 -11.74 3.04 1.94
N GLY A 23 -10.90 2.04 2.21
CA GLY A 23 -9.56 1.97 1.63
C GLY A 23 -9.62 1.85 0.11
N ALA A 24 -8.79 2.65 -0.57
CA ALA A 24 -8.65 2.63 -2.01
C ALA A 24 -7.19 2.88 -2.40
N ALA A 25 -6.70 2.15 -3.40
CA ALA A 25 -5.39 2.33 -4.00
C ALA A 25 -5.42 1.85 -5.45
N GLU A 26 -4.68 2.52 -6.33
CA GLU A 26 -4.54 2.13 -7.74
C GLU A 26 -3.54 0.98 -7.93
N GLU A 27 -2.50 0.94 -7.09
CA GLU A 27 -1.47 -0.09 -7.10
C GLU A 27 -0.94 -0.38 -5.69
N VAL A 28 -0.33 -1.56 -5.54
CA VAL A 28 0.52 -1.90 -4.40
C VAL A 28 1.94 -2.08 -4.91
N VAL A 29 2.86 -1.36 -4.29
CA VAL A 29 4.28 -1.39 -4.59
C VAL A 29 5.02 -2.15 -3.50
N LEU A 30 5.78 -3.16 -3.89
CA LEU A 30 6.60 -3.99 -3.01
C LEU A 30 8.07 -3.76 -3.41
N PRO A 31 8.76 -2.80 -2.77
CA PRO A 31 10.17 -2.56 -3.02
C PRO A 31 11.00 -3.72 -2.46
N GLU A 32 12.05 -4.09 -3.17
CA GLU A 32 12.96 -5.17 -2.77
C GLU A 32 14.19 -4.62 -2.02
N SER A 33 14.36 -3.30 -2.02
CA SER A 33 15.38 -2.60 -1.24
C SER A 33 14.92 -1.20 -0.84
N THR A 34 15.64 -0.61 0.12
CA THR A 34 15.44 0.80 0.50
C THR A 34 15.77 1.76 -0.65
N GLY A 35 16.73 1.41 -1.52
CA GLY A 35 17.08 2.21 -2.70
C GLY A 35 15.90 2.35 -3.66
N GLU A 36 15.23 1.24 -3.98
CA GLU A 36 14.04 1.26 -4.85
C GLU A 36 12.90 2.09 -4.25
N LEU A 37 12.66 1.97 -2.93
CA LEU A 37 11.66 2.77 -2.24
C LEU A 37 11.98 4.27 -2.33
N VAL A 38 13.23 4.66 -2.11
CA VAL A 38 13.66 6.06 -2.20
C VAL A 38 13.51 6.62 -3.62
N GLU A 39 13.88 5.85 -4.65
CA GLU A 39 13.71 6.26 -6.04
C GLU A 39 12.24 6.43 -6.42
N TYR A 40 11.37 5.52 -5.97
CA TYR A 40 9.92 5.63 -6.19
C TYR A 40 9.31 6.86 -5.50
N LEU A 41 9.60 7.07 -4.22
CA LEU A 41 9.06 8.20 -3.46
C LEU A 41 9.56 9.55 -3.96
N ARG A 42 10.74 9.61 -4.60
CA ARG A 42 11.24 10.85 -5.23
C ARG A 42 10.59 11.17 -6.58
N SER A 43 10.03 10.18 -7.26
CA SER A 43 9.50 10.31 -8.62
C SER A 43 7.98 10.39 -8.68
N SER A 44 7.28 10.21 -7.55
CA SER A 44 5.82 10.22 -7.46
C SER A 44 5.32 11.23 -6.43
N ASP A 45 4.34 12.04 -6.83
CA ASP A 45 3.59 12.95 -5.95
C ASP A 45 2.25 12.37 -5.48
N GLN A 46 1.96 11.09 -5.79
CA GLN A 46 0.71 10.46 -5.38
C GLN A 46 0.70 10.21 -3.86
N PRO A 47 -0.48 10.27 -3.20
CA PRO A 47 -0.59 9.91 -1.79
C PRO A 47 -0.15 8.47 -1.54
N VAL A 48 0.82 8.29 -0.64
CA VAL A 48 1.36 6.97 -0.30
C VAL A 48 0.87 6.45 1.04
N THR A 49 0.62 5.15 1.03
CA THR A 49 0.11 4.30 2.08
C THR A 49 1.19 3.29 2.42
N VAL A 50 1.82 3.38 3.59
CA VAL A 50 2.70 2.30 4.07
C VAL A 50 1.82 1.29 4.81
N ALA A 51 1.64 0.11 4.22
CA ALA A 51 0.87 -0.98 4.81
C ALA A 51 1.79 -2.06 5.38
N GLY A 52 1.52 -2.46 6.62
CA GLY A 52 2.24 -3.53 7.31
C GLY A 52 1.52 -4.87 7.20
N ALA A 53 1.31 -5.51 8.35
CA ALA A 53 0.60 -6.80 8.45
C ALA A 53 -0.94 -6.65 8.56
N GLY A 54 -1.51 -5.45 8.37
CA GLY A 54 -2.96 -5.24 8.45
C GLY A 54 -3.53 -5.21 9.87
N THR A 55 -2.70 -5.04 10.90
CA THR A 55 -3.12 -5.10 12.31
C THR A 55 -3.55 -3.76 12.90
N GLY A 56 -3.58 -2.70 12.09
CA GLY A 56 -4.08 -1.38 12.49
C GLY A 56 -5.55 -1.41 12.91
N VAL A 57 -5.93 -0.54 13.84
CA VAL A 57 -7.31 -0.46 14.37
C VAL A 57 -8.00 0.89 14.09
N THR A 58 -7.39 1.72 13.23
CA THR A 58 -7.87 3.07 12.92
C THR A 58 -7.77 3.41 11.43
N ALA A 59 -8.03 2.45 10.53
CA ALA A 59 -7.80 2.60 9.08
C ALA A 59 -6.37 3.00 8.73
N SER A 60 -5.43 2.60 9.59
CA SER A 60 -4.03 2.92 9.49
C SER A 60 -3.26 1.87 8.71
N ARG A 61 -3.97 1.03 7.93
CA ARG A 61 -3.46 0.11 6.89
C ARG A 61 -2.50 -0.95 7.43
#